data_AF-A0A136MVB3-F1
#
_entry.id   AF-A0A136MVB3-F1
#
_cell.length_a   1.000
_cell.length_b   1.000
_cell.length_c   1.000
_cell.angle_alpha   90.00
_cell.angle_beta   90.00
_cell.angle_gamma   90.00
#
_symmetry.space_group_name_H-M   'P 1'
#
loop_
_entity.id
_entity.type
_entity.pdbx_description
1 polymer ?
#
loop_
_entity_poly.entity_id
_entity_poly.type
_entity_poly.pdbx_seq_one_letter_code
_entity_poly.pdbx_strand_id
1 'polypeptide(L)'
;MLDQLAEVYKDRFTVVYVLSRPLVRKEGGFAGLFARKIVDWKGKTGRVSTEFINAFLADHPARTNEANFYLCGPGDLIERTENYLLLKNIDKKHIHKEYFIKERHESSNAGVDSGRVTVTLDGDTFDIEVPKGKTILQVLIDMKKDPPYSCTSGSCSTCMAKVKEGQVVMDACYALDDDEIAAGYILTCQSHPTTDKVVITYDE
;
A
#
# COMPACT_ATOMS: atom_id res chain seq x y z
N MET A 1 -18.60 -12.94 -13.36
CA MET A 1 -18.15 -13.23 -11.97
C MET A 1 -16.97 -14.20 -12.03
N LEU A 2 -16.02 -14.16 -11.08
CA LEU A 2 -14.78 -14.96 -11.16
C LEU A 2 -15.03 -16.47 -11.33
N ASP A 3 -16.07 -17.00 -10.70
CA ASP A 3 -16.44 -18.42 -10.81
C ASP A 3 -16.83 -18.82 -12.25
N GLN A 4 -17.51 -17.94 -12.97
CA GLN A 4 -17.88 -18.19 -14.36
C GLN A 4 -16.63 -18.21 -15.26
N LEU A 5 -15.63 -17.36 -14.97
CA LEU A 5 -14.36 -17.38 -15.68
C LEU A 5 -13.59 -18.66 -15.40
N ALA A 6 -13.61 -19.17 -14.17
CA ALA A 6 -13.01 -20.45 -13.81
C ALA A 6 -13.66 -21.63 -14.51
N GLU A 7 -14.97 -21.61 -14.72
CA GLU A 7 -15.65 -22.67 -15.47
C GLU A 7 -15.29 -22.63 -16.97
N VAL A 8 -15.30 -21.43 -17.57
CA VAL A 8 -15.01 -21.25 -19.00
C VAL A 8 -13.55 -21.54 -19.33
N TYR A 9 -12.62 -21.14 -18.46
CA TYR A 9 -11.17 -21.25 -18.66
C TYR A 9 -10.52 -22.23 -17.67
N LYS A 10 -11.22 -23.33 -17.36
CA LYS A 10 -10.80 -24.32 -16.34
C LYS A 10 -9.39 -24.88 -16.52
N ASP A 11 -8.89 -24.88 -17.75
CA ASP A 11 -7.54 -25.34 -18.04
C ASP A 11 -6.50 -24.29 -17.60
N ARG A 12 -6.81 -23.01 -17.58
CA ARG A 12 -5.79 -21.93 -17.52
C ARG A 12 -6.13 -20.79 -16.55
N PHE A 13 -7.24 -20.88 -15.84
CA PHE A 13 -7.64 -19.95 -14.80
C PHE A 13 -8.15 -20.71 -13.59
N THR A 14 -7.55 -20.45 -12.44
CA THR A 14 -7.95 -21.03 -11.16
C THR A 14 -8.16 -19.92 -10.16
N VAL A 15 -9.30 -19.96 -9.46
CA VAL A 15 -9.62 -19.03 -8.39
C VAL A 15 -9.70 -19.79 -7.08
N VAL A 16 -9.03 -19.28 -6.05
CA VAL A 16 -9.08 -19.83 -4.70
C VAL A 16 -9.54 -18.75 -3.75
N TYR A 17 -10.62 -19.04 -3.05
CA TYR A 17 -11.19 -18.14 -2.05
C TYR A 17 -10.80 -18.59 -0.64
N VAL A 18 -10.51 -17.62 0.21
CA VAL A 18 -10.20 -17.83 1.62
C VAL A 18 -11.01 -16.83 2.44
N LEU A 19 -11.77 -17.33 3.41
CA LEU A 19 -12.55 -16.47 4.29
C LEU A 19 -11.94 -16.45 5.68
N SER A 20 -11.49 -15.27 6.13
CA SER A 20 -10.99 -15.08 7.48
C SER A 20 -12.08 -15.29 8.53
N ARG A 21 -13.32 -14.92 8.20
CA ARG A 21 -14.51 -15.08 9.03
C ARG A 21 -15.71 -15.52 8.19
N PRO A 22 -15.90 -16.84 7.98
CA PRO A 22 -17.09 -17.35 7.33
C PRO A 22 -18.39 -16.94 8.04
N LEU A 23 -19.45 -16.69 7.28
CA LEU A 23 -20.76 -16.39 7.84
C LEU A 23 -21.30 -17.60 8.62
N VAL A 24 -21.77 -17.33 9.83
CA VAL A 24 -22.39 -18.33 10.70
C VAL A 24 -23.90 -18.07 10.72
N ARG A 25 -24.68 -19.01 10.20
CA ARG A 25 -26.14 -18.99 10.33
C ARG A 25 -26.54 -19.76 11.59
N LYS A 26 -27.70 -19.41 12.14
CA LYS A 26 -28.33 -20.16 13.22
C LYS A 26 -29.54 -20.88 12.64
N GLU A 27 -29.63 -22.19 12.83
CA GLU A 27 -30.74 -23.00 12.36
C GLU A 27 -31.35 -23.78 13.53
N GLY A 28 -32.70 -23.80 13.59
CA GLY A 28 -33.48 -24.52 14.60
C GLY A 28 -33.60 -23.83 15.97
N GLY A 29 -34.48 -24.38 16.82
CA GLY A 29 -34.74 -23.94 18.20
C GLY A 29 -36.02 -23.14 18.40
N PHE A 30 -36.85 -23.51 19.38
CA PHE A 30 -38.04 -22.73 19.75
C PHE A 30 -37.57 -21.38 20.32
N ALA A 31 -37.90 -20.28 19.64
CA ALA A 31 -37.48 -18.92 20.01
C ALA A 31 -35.94 -18.71 20.17
N GLY A 32 -35.10 -19.50 19.48
CA GLY A 32 -33.64 -19.36 19.53
C GLY A 32 -32.96 -20.07 20.70
N LEU A 33 -33.71 -20.69 21.62
CA LEU A 33 -33.17 -21.67 22.56
C LEU A 33 -32.71 -22.90 21.77
N PHE A 34 -31.46 -23.32 21.96
CA PHE A 34 -30.82 -24.47 21.27
C PHE A 34 -30.51 -24.29 19.77
N ALA A 35 -30.47 -23.06 19.26
CA ALA A 35 -30.11 -22.83 17.86
C ALA A 35 -28.68 -23.29 17.53
N ARG A 36 -28.54 -24.18 16.55
CA ARG A 36 -27.24 -24.71 16.11
C ARG A 36 -26.56 -23.69 15.21
N LYS A 37 -25.26 -23.45 15.45
CA LYS A 37 -24.41 -22.66 14.55
C LYS A 37 -24.02 -23.51 13.35
N ILE A 38 -24.31 -23.04 12.15
CA ILE A 38 -23.99 -23.68 10.88
C ILE A 38 -23.12 -22.71 10.07
N VAL A 39 -22.09 -23.26 9.44
CA VAL A 39 -21.18 -22.52 8.56
C VAL A 39 -21.30 -23.14 7.17
N ASP A 40 -21.82 -22.38 6.21
CA ASP A 40 -22.04 -22.86 4.84
C ASP A 40 -20.73 -22.93 4.02
N TRP A 41 -19.67 -22.30 4.53
CA TRP A 41 -18.37 -22.23 3.89
C TRP A 41 -17.58 -23.54 4.05
N LYS A 42 -17.21 -24.14 2.92
CA LYS A 42 -16.41 -25.38 2.86
C LYS A 42 -14.97 -25.18 2.39
N GLY A 43 -14.60 -23.96 2.01
CA GLY A 43 -13.25 -23.64 1.52
C GLY A 43 -12.26 -23.36 2.66
N LYS A 44 -11.06 -22.90 2.28
CA LYS A 44 -10.00 -22.55 3.25
C LYS A 44 -10.44 -21.37 4.14
N THR A 45 -10.03 -21.37 5.40
CA THR A 45 -10.36 -20.32 6.37
C THR A 45 -9.10 -19.69 6.94
N GLY A 46 -9.22 -18.44 7.39
CA GLY A 46 -8.09 -17.68 7.95
C GLY A 46 -7.60 -16.57 7.03
N ARG A 47 -6.44 -16.01 7.36
CA ARG A 47 -5.73 -15.04 6.50
C ARG A 47 -4.78 -15.77 5.56
N VAL A 48 -4.41 -15.13 4.46
CA VAL A 48 -3.38 -15.65 3.55
C VAL A 48 -2.02 -15.57 4.25
N SER A 49 -1.59 -16.70 4.82
CA SER A 49 -0.31 -16.86 5.51
C SER A 49 0.79 -17.36 4.57
N THR A 50 2.04 -17.38 5.02
CA THR A 50 3.16 -17.94 4.26
C THR A 50 2.93 -19.41 3.93
N GLU A 51 2.38 -20.19 4.85
CA GLU A 51 2.03 -21.61 4.66
C GLU A 51 0.94 -21.76 3.59
N PHE A 52 -0.04 -20.85 3.59
CA PHE A 52 -1.07 -20.83 2.57
C PHE A 52 -0.47 -20.55 1.19
N ILE A 53 0.37 -19.51 1.07
CA ILE A 53 1.03 -19.13 -0.19
C ILE A 53 1.87 -20.29 -0.73
N ASN A 54 2.65 -20.94 0.15
CA ASN A 54 3.44 -22.10 -0.22
C ASN A 54 2.60 -23.26 -0.74
N ALA A 55 1.51 -23.61 -0.04
CA ALA A 55 0.60 -24.64 -0.49
C ALA A 55 -0.07 -24.27 -1.82
N PHE A 56 -0.50 -23.02 -1.97
CA PHE A 56 -1.15 -22.53 -3.20
C PHE A 56 -0.22 -22.67 -4.40
N LEU A 57 1.04 -22.23 -4.30
CA LEU A 57 2.00 -22.31 -5.42
C LEU A 57 2.47 -23.75 -5.70
N ALA A 58 2.50 -24.62 -4.68
CA ALA A 58 2.78 -26.04 -4.87
C ALA A 58 1.62 -26.76 -5.60
N ASP A 59 0.37 -26.43 -5.24
CA ASP A 59 -0.82 -26.99 -5.87
C ASP A 59 -1.03 -26.43 -7.30
N HIS A 60 -0.49 -25.24 -7.59
CA HIS A 60 -0.66 -24.52 -8.86
C HIS A 60 0.70 -24.08 -9.44
N PRO A 61 1.54 -25.03 -9.87
CA PRO A 61 2.86 -24.70 -10.41
C PRO A 61 2.74 -23.86 -11.67
N ALA A 62 3.70 -22.93 -11.85
CA ALA A 62 3.80 -22.14 -13.06
C ALA A 62 3.99 -23.06 -14.29
N ARG A 63 3.32 -22.72 -15.39
CA ARG A 63 3.42 -23.45 -16.66
C ARG A 63 4.73 -23.21 -17.39
N THR A 64 5.37 -22.10 -17.09
CA THR A 64 6.61 -21.64 -17.69
C THR A 64 7.52 -21.13 -16.57
N ASN A 65 8.80 -20.96 -16.90
CA ASN A 65 9.78 -20.35 -15.99
C ASN A 65 9.65 -18.81 -15.91
N GLU A 66 8.69 -18.22 -16.64
CA GLU A 66 8.45 -16.78 -16.73
C GLU A 66 7.05 -16.45 -16.17
N ALA A 67 6.89 -16.61 -14.86
CA ALA A 67 5.65 -16.24 -14.17
C ALA A 67 5.75 -14.82 -13.63
N ASN A 68 4.71 -14.01 -13.86
CA ASN A 68 4.55 -12.71 -13.21
C ASN A 68 3.55 -12.83 -12.06
N PHE A 69 3.86 -12.20 -10.93
CA PHE A 69 3.06 -12.18 -9.71
C PHE A 69 2.51 -10.78 -9.49
N TYR A 70 1.20 -10.67 -9.32
CA TYR A 70 0.51 -9.40 -9.10
C TYR A 70 -0.13 -9.41 -7.71
N LEU A 71 0.29 -8.48 -6.87
CA LEU A 71 -0.08 -8.43 -5.46
C LEU A 71 -0.89 -7.17 -5.18
N CYS A 72 -2.08 -7.34 -4.65
CA CYS A 72 -2.97 -6.24 -4.25
C CYS A 72 -3.73 -6.63 -2.98
N GLY A 73 -3.85 -5.68 -2.04
CA GLY A 73 -4.55 -5.88 -0.78
C GLY A 73 -3.95 -5.03 0.36
N PRO A 74 -4.21 -5.43 1.62
CA PRO A 74 -3.55 -4.85 2.80
C PRO A 74 -2.01 -4.97 2.73
N GLY A 75 -1.29 -4.05 3.38
CA GLY A 75 0.17 -4.01 3.30
C GLY A 75 0.83 -5.30 3.80
N ASP A 76 0.34 -5.82 4.93
CA ASP A 76 0.83 -7.07 5.53
C ASP A 76 0.67 -8.30 4.62
N LEU A 77 -0.33 -8.30 3.74
CA LEU A 77 -0.54 -9.35 2.74
C LEU A 77 0.48 -9.23 1.61
N ILE A 78 0.64 -8.01 1.08
CA ILE A 78 1.54 -7.74 -0.04
C ILE A 78 2.98 -8.06 0.37
N GLU A 79 3.45 -7.49 1.48
CA GLU A 79 4.82 -7.67 1.99
C GLU A 79 5.14 -9.13 2.29
N ARG A 80 4.21 -9.85 2.93
CA ARG A 80 4.39 -11.28 3.23
C ARG A 80 4.55 -12.11 1.96
N THR A 81 3.74 -11.81 0.95
CA THR A 81 3.75 -12.54 -0.30
C THR A 81 5.01 -12.24 -1.11
N GLU A 82 5.41 -10.97 -1.20
CA GLU A 82 6.67 -10.55 -1.81
C GLU A 82 7.87 -11.23 -1.13
N ASN A 83 7.97 -11.14 0.19
CA ASN A 83 9.08 -11.75 0.94
C ASN A 83 9.17 -13.26 0.70
N TYR A 84 8.02 -13.95 0.66
CA TYR A 84 8.00 -15.37 0.33
C TYR A 84 8.51 -15.65 -1.10
N LEU A 85 8.08 -14.86 -2.09
CA LEU A 85 8.50 -15.02 -3.48
C LEU A 85 10.01 -14.76 -3.66
N LEU A 86 10.55 -13.73 -2.99
CA LEU A 86 11.99 -13.45 -2.96
C LEU A 86 12.78 -14.61 -2.34
N LEU A 87 12.29 -15.21 -1.25
CA LEU A 87 12.89 -16.40 -0.64
C LEU A 87 12.87 -17.63 -1.58
N LYS A 88 12.00 -17.64 -2.59
CA LYS A 88 11.96 -18.65 -3.65
C LYS A 88 12.80 -18.28 -4.87
N ASN A 89 13.65 -17.25 -4.77
CA ASN A 89 14.50 -16.73 -5.84
C ASN A 89 13.71 -16.23 -7.06
N ILE A 90 12.48 -15.75 -6.86
CA ILE A 90 11.76 -15.02 -7.90
C ILE A 90 12.38 -13.62 -7.98
N ASP A 91 12.79 -13.23 -9.19
CA ASP A 91 13.35 -11.90 -9.46
C ASP A 91 12.30 -10.80 -9.20
N LYS A 92 12.72 -9.71 -8.54
CA LYS A 92 11.87 -8.54 -8.23
C LYS A 92 11.12 -8.02 -9.47
N LYS A 93 11.73 -8.07 -10.67
CA LYS A 93 11.10 -7.59 -11.91
C LYS A 93 9.81 -8.35 -12.29
N HIS A 94 9.60 -9.53 -11.71
CA HIS A 94 8.40 -10.35 -11.92
C HIS A 94 7.35 -10.19 -10.82
N ILE A 95 7.61 -9.36 -9.80
CA ILE A 95 6.72 -9.13 -8.66
C ILE A 95 6.19 -7.70 -8.75
N HIS A 96 4.89 -7.57 -9.03
CA HIS A 96 4.20 -6.30 -9.21
C HIS A 96 3.26 -6.07 -8.03
N LYS A 97 3.25 -4.85 -7.47
CA LYS A 97 2.51 -4.53 -6.24
C LYS A 97 1.66 -3.29 -6.44
N GLU A 98 0.45 -3.31 -5.88
CA GLU A 98 -0.44 -2.15 -5.85
C GLU A 98 -1.12 -2.04 -4.48
N TYR A 99 -0.99 -0.86 -3.86
CA TYR A 99 -1.49 -0.57 -2.51
C TYR A 99 -2.72 0.35 -2.57
N PHE A 100 -3.90 -0.16 -2.18
CA PHE A 100 -5.17 0.58 -2.19
C PHE A 100 -5.60 1.14 -0.83
N ILE A 101 -5.08 0.60 0.27
CA ILE A 101 -5.51 0.98 1.62
C ILE A 101 -4.52 1.98 2.20
N LYS A 102 -5.05 3.10 2.71
CA LYS A 102 -4.35 3.98 3.65
C LYS A 102 -4.10 3.18 4.92
N GLU A 103 -2.96 2.49 5.01
CA GLU A 103 -2.46 2.06 6.32
C GLU A 103 -2.27 3.36 7.11
N ARG A 104 -3.09 3.54 8.16
CA ARG A 104 -2.97 4.67 9.06
C ARG A 104 -1.70 4.40 9.88
N HIS A 105 -0.54 4.73 9.32
CA HIS A 105 0.61 4.97 10.16
C HIS A 105 0.19 6.10 11.09
N GLU A 106 0.26 5.86 12.40
CA GLU A 106 0.17 6.98 13.34
C GLU A 106 1.15 8.03 12.84
N SER A 107 0.65 9.24 12.60
CA SER A 107 1.46 10.38 12.16
C SER A 107 2.76 10.31 12.92
N SER A 108 3.87 10.12 12.21
CA SER A 108 5.14 9.98 12.86
C SER A 108 5.33 11.21 13.76
N ASN A 109 5.43 11.02 15.08
CA ASN A 109 5.76 12.10 16.01
C ASN A 109 7.21 12.60 15.81
N ALA A 110 7.88 12.10 14.77
CA ALA A 110 9.21 12.48 14.34
C ALA A 110 9.11 13.76 13.51
N GLY A 111 9.71 14.82 14.03
CA GLY A 111 9.71 16.12 13.39
C GLY A 111 9.98 17.23 14.40
N VAL A 112 10.36 18.38 13.88
CA VAL A 112 10.38 19.63 14.64
C VAL A 112 8.94 20.06 14.95
N ASP A 113 8.73 20.89 15.99
CA ASP A 113 7.39 21.35 16.36
C ASP A 113 6.71 22.18 15.24
N SER A 114 7.54 22.84 14.43
CA SER A 114 7.14 23.50 13.19
C SER A 114 8.35 23.59 12.25
N GLY A 115 8.21 23.09 11.02
CA GLY A 115 9.29 23.11 10.02
C GLY A 115 9.04 24.15 8.94
N ARG A 116 10.02 25.01 8.66
CA ARG A 116 9.94 25.94 7.52
C ARG A 116 10.34 25.22 6.25
N VAL A 117 9.47 25.24 5.25
CA VAL A 117 9.73 24.61 3.94
C VAL A 117 9.67 25.65 2.85
N THR A 118 10.77 25.84 2.12
CA THR A 118 10.78 26.61 0.87
C THR A 118 10.40 25.67 -0.26
N VAL A 119 9.31 25.98 -0.96
CA VAL A 119 8.75 25.15 -2.05
C VAL A 119 8.92 25.88 -3.36
N THR A 120 9.43 25.18 -4.37
CA THR A 120 9.37 25.61 -5.78
C THR A 120 8.33 24.76 -6.50
N LEU A 121 7.33 25.41 -7.09
CA LEU A 121 6.21 24.78 -7.78
C LEU A 121 5.79 25.67 -8.96
N ASP A 122 5.78 25.11 -10.16
CA ASP A 122 5.41 25.81 -11.41
C ASP A 122 6.26 27.08 -11.65
N GLY A 123 7.54 27.03 -11.26
CA GLY A 123 8.48 28.15 -11.35
C GLY A 123 8.36 29.20 -10.24
N ASP A 124 7.34 29.13 -9.38
CA ASP A 124 7.18 30.01 -8.22
C ASP A 124 7.85 29.43 -6.97
N THR A 125 8.65 30.25 -6.28
CA THR A 125 9.28 29.88 -4.99
C THR A 125 8.65 30.65 -3.84
N PHE A 126 8.22 29.94 -2.79
CA PHE A 126 7.63 30.54 -1.59
C PHE A 126 7.88 29.69 -0.35
N ASP A 127 7.79 30.32 0.81
CA ASP A 127 7.94 29.64 2.10
C ASP A 127 6.57 29.25 2.67
N ILE A 128 6.52 28.06 3.25
CA ILE A 128 5.40 27.57 4.07
C ILE A 128 5.91 27.16 5.45
N GLU A 129 5.02 27.24 6.42
CA GLU A 129 5.26 26.71 7.76
C GLU A 129 4.45 25.42 7.92
N VAL A 130 5.12 24.31 8.23
CA VAL A 130 4.50 22.99 8.37
C VAL A 130 4.38 22.65 9.85
N PRO A 131 3.17 22.74 10.43
CA PRO A 131 2.96 22.37 11.82
C PRO A 131 3.18 20.88 12.03
N LYS A 132 3.62 20.51 13.23
CA LYS A 132 3.70 19.10 13.65
C LYS A 132 2.43 18.32 13.33
N GLY A 133 2.60 17.15 12.69
CA GLY A 133 1.51 16.24 12.32
C GLY A 133 0.78 16.60 11.02
N LYS A 134 1.11 17.71 10.35
CA LYS A 134 0.67 17.98 8.97
C LYS A 134 1.77 17.64 7.99
N THR A 135 1.38 17.08 6.85
CA THR A 135 2.30 16.85 5.73
C THR A 135 2.49 18.12 4.91
N ILE A 136 3.59 18.20 4.18
CA ILE A 136 3.90 19.31 3.26
C ILE A 136 2.73 19.54 2.27
N LEU A 137 2.19 18.47 1.68
CA LEU A 137 1.06 18.58 0.75
C LEU A 137 -0.18 19.20 1.41
N GLN A 138 -0.50 18.79 2.63
CA GLN A 138 -1.70 19.28 3.31
C GLN A 138 -1.64 20.80 3.50
N VAL A 139 -0.47 21.33 3.88
CA VAL A 139 -0.26 22.77 4.04
C VAL A 139 -0.39 23.50 2.70
N LEU A 140 0.18 22.95 1.62
CA LEU A 140 0.06 23.53 0.28
C LEU A 140 -1.39 23.60 -0.21
N ILE A 141 -2.18 22.54 0.02
CA ILE A 141 -3.62 22.51 -0.30
C ILE A 141 -4.38 23.54 0.55
N ASP A 142 -4.11 23.60 1.85
CA ASP A 142 -4.76 24.57 2.77
C ASP A 142 -4.46 26.02 2.33
N MET A 143 -3.27 26.27 1.78
CA MET A 143 -2.84 27.55 1.20
C MET A 143 -3.31 27.79 -0.24
N LYS A 144 -4.04 26.84 -0.85
CA LYS A 144 -4.54 26.90 -2.23
C LYS A 144 -3.42 27.10 -3.27
N LYS A 145 -2.27 26.42 -3.06
CA LYS A 145 -1.11 26.45 -3.96
C LYS A 145 -1.14 25.42 -5.10
N ASP A 146 -2.22 24.63 -5.17
CA ASP A 146 -2.51 23.64 -6.23
C ASP A 146 -1.33 22.73 -6.66
N PRO A 147 -0.62 22.09 -5.70
CA PRO A 147 0.41 21.11 -6.06
C PRO A 147 -0.22 19.88 -6.76
N PRO A 148 0.52 19.11 -7.56
CA PRO A 148 0.01 17.87 -8.13
C PRO A 148 -0.22 16.81 -7.04
N TYR A 149 -1.41 16.20 -6.98
CA TYR A 149 -1.70 15.07 -6.09
C TYR A 149 -2.86 14.19 -6.60
N SER A 150 -2.94 12.95 -6.09
CA SER A 150 -4.04 12.03 -6.40
C SER A 150 -4.40 11.12 -5.20
N CYS A 151 -3.57 10.11 -4.88
CA CYS A 151 -3.95 9.08 -3.88
C CYS A 151 -3.90 9.55 -2.42
N THR A 152 -2.96 10.43 -2.07
CA THR A 152 -2.64 10.83 -0.68
C THR A 152 -2.25 9.68 0.26
N SER A 153 -1.86 8.52 -0.29
CA SER A 153 -1.49 7.29 0.45
C SER A 153 -0.05 6.84 0.21
N GLY A 154 0.75 7.61 -0.54
CA GLY A 154 2.10 7.22 -0.91
C GLY A 154 2.20 6.20 -2.06
N SER A 155 1.12 5.96 -2.81
CA SER A 155 1.03 4.86 -3.80
C SER A 155 1.10 5.27 -5.28
N CYS A 156 0.99 6.55 -5.64
CA CYS A 156 0.77 6.98 -7.04
C CYS A 156 1.76 7.99 -7.62
N SER A 157 2.82 8.35 -6.89
CA SER A 157 3.88 9.34 -7.23
C SER A 157 3.45 10.72 -7.76
N THR A 158 2.16 11.05 -7.86
CA THR A 158 1.69 12.35 -8.38
C THR A 158 2.18 13.54 -7.57
N CYS A 159 2.34 13.39 -6.25
CA CYS A 159 2.85 14.43 -5.36
C CYS A 159 4.37 14.34 -5.14
N MET A 160 5.09 13.75 -6.09
CA MET A 160 6.54 13.63 -6.00
C MET A 160 7.19 15.01 -6.07
N ALA A 161 8.16 15.23 -5.19
CA ALA A 161 9.04 16.40 -5.19
C ALA A 161 10.46 15.94 -4.85
N LYS A 162 11.43 16.81 -5.04
CA LYS A 162 12.83 16.55 -4.69
C LYS A 162 13.32 17.48 -3.60
N VAL A 163 13.99 16.92 -2.59
CA VAL A 163 14.65 17.69 -1.54
C VAL A 163 15.97 18.25 -2.06
N LYS A 164 16.16 19.55 -1.90
CA LYS A 164 17.39 20.29 -2.25
C LYS A 164 18.25 20.61 -1.04
N GLU A 165 17.63 20.80 0.12
CA GLU A 165 18.27 21.12 1.39
C GLU A 165 17.39 20.61 2.52
N GLY A 166 17.99 20.17 3.63
CA GLY A 166 17.26 19.67 4.80
C GLY A 166 16.82 18.22 4.67
N GLN A 167 15.97 17.77 5.59
CA GLN A 167 15.50 16.39 5.65
C GLN A 167 14.01 16.32 5.98
N VAL A 168 13.38 15.25 5.50
CA VAL A 168 11.99 14.90 5.81
C VAL A 168 11.93 13.43 6.20
N VAL A 169 10.87 13.06 6.91
CA VAL A 169 10.45 11.66 7.10
C VAL A 169 9.15 11.45 6.34
N MET A 170 9.01 10.29 5.68
CA MET A 170 7.77 9.88 5.02
C MET A 170 7.04 8.86 5.89
N ASP A 171 5.74 9.07 6.14
CA ASP A 171 4.90 8.10 6.86
C ASP A 171 4.79 6.76 6.09
N ALA A 172 4.71 6.84 4.77
CA ALA A 172 4.70 5.69 3.87
C ALA A 172 5.31 6.07 2.51
N CYS A 173 5.96 5.12 1.84
CA CYS A 173 6.45 5.30 0.47
C CYS A 173 6.35 3.97 -0.28
N TYR A 174 5.34 3.85 -1.14
CA TYR A 174 5.11 2.66 -1.98
C TYR A 174 5.34 2.93 -3.46
N ALA A 175 5.43 4.21 -3.85
CA ALA A 175 5.49 4.64 -5.23
C ALA A 175 6.91 4.94 -5.73
N LEU A 176 7.88 5.11 -4.83
CA LEU A 176 9.27 5.39 -5.17
C LEU A 176 10.14 4.17 -4.86
N ASP A 177 11.12 3.91 -5.70
CA ASP A 177 12.16 2.92 -5.42
C ASP A 177 13.30 3.47 -4.53
N ASP A 178 14.21 2.58 -4.12
CA ASP A 178 15.31 2.94 -3.22
C ASP A 178 16.29 3.95 -3.88
N ASP A 179 16.47 3.89 -5.20
CA ASP A 179 17.38 4.77 -5.93
C ASP A 179 16.79 6.18 -6.07
N GLU A 180 15.48 6.29 -6.32
CA GLU A 180 14.74 7.55 -6.30
C GLU A 180 14.78 8.21 -4.92
N ILE A 181 14.54 7.44 -3.85
CA ILE A 181 14.64 7.94 -2.47
C ILE A 181 16.07 8.41 -2.18
N ALA A 182 17.09 7.63 -2.57
CA ALA A 182 18.50 8.00 -2.40
C ALA A 182 18.88 9.25 -3.19
N ALA A 183 18.25 9.49 -4.35
CA ALA A 183 18.40 10.70 -5.15
C ALA A 183 17.66 11.92 -4.57
N GLY A 184 16.98 11.77 -3.44
CA GLY A 184 16.29 12.83 -2.70
C GLY A 184 14.84 13.05 -3.12
N TYR A 185 14.23 12.14 -3.88
CA TYR A 185 12.82 12.19 -4.20
C TYR A 185 11.97 11.78 -2.99
N ILE A 186 10.86 12.50 -2.80
CA ILE A 186 9.94 12.34 -1.69
C ILE A 186 8.49 12.42 -2.19
N LEU A 187 7.57 11.87 -1.41
CA LEU A 187 6.13 12.03 -1.62
C LEU A 187 5.60 13.06 -0.62
N THR A 188 5.32 14.28 -1.07
CA THR A 188 4.93 15.38 -0.17
C THR A 188 3.63 15.12 0.57
N CYS A 189 2.78 14.22 0.05
CA CYS A 189 1.57 13.76 0.73
C CYS A 189 1.82 12.93 1.99
N GLN A 190 3.03 12.39 2.16
CA GLN A 190 3.44 11.59 3.32
C GLN A 190 4.61 12.25 4.08
N SER A 191 5.14 13.37 3.60
CA SER A 191 6.39 13.95 4.11
C SER A 191 6.17 14.98 5.23
N HIS A 192 6.95 14.83 6.30
CA HIS A 192 7.05 15.75 7.45
C HIS A 192 8.49 16.26 7.60
N PRO A 193 8.74 17.57 7.75
CA PRO A 193 10.09 18.09 7.98
C PRO A 193 10.73 17.59 9.28
N THR A 194 11.99 17.17 9.21
CA THR A 194 12.78 16.76 10.39
C THR A 194 13.90 17.75 10.74
N THR A 195 14.12 18.76 9.89
CA THR A 195 15.03 19.90 10.12
C THR A 195 14.25 21.22 10.15
N ASP A 196 14.81 22.24 10.81
CA ASP A 196 14.19 23.57 10.92
C ASP A 196 13.90 24.22 9.55
N LYS A 197 14.74 23.93 8.57
CA LYS A 197 14.63 24.38 7.18
C LYS A 197 14.71 23.19 6.24
N VAL A 198 13.79 23.13 5.28
CA VAL A 198 13.79 22.20 4.15
C VAL A 198 13.54 23.00 2.87
N VAL A 199 14.22 22.64 1.79
CA VAL A 199 13.97 23.23 0.46
C VAL A 199 13.57 22.09 -0.47
N ILE A 200 12.43 22.22 -1.15
CA ILE A 200 11.93 21.22 -2.11
C ILE A 200 11.57 21.87 -3.45
N THR A 201 11.56 21.07 -4.51
CA THR A 201 11.04 21.46 -5.83
C THR A 201 10.17 20.36 -6.43
N TYR A 202 9.06 20.76 -7.07
CA TYR A 202 8.20 19.91 -7.91
C TYR A 202 8.60 19.95 -9.39
N ASP A 203 9.56 20.78 -9.78
CA ASP A 203 9.85 21.11 -11.17
C ASP A 203 11.01 20.25 -11.76
N GLU A 204 11.35 19.13 -11.10
CA GLU A 204 12.40 18.19 -11.49
C GLU A 204 11.92 16.74 -11.62
#